data_AF-B3PQR1-F1
#
_entry.id   AF-B3PQR1-F1
#
_cell.length_a   1.000
_cell.length_b   1.000
_cell.length_c   1.000
_cell.angle_alpha   90.00
_cell.angle_beta   90.00
_cell.angle_gamma   90.00
#
_symmetry.space_group_name_H-M   'P 1'
#
loop_
_entity.id
_entity.type
_entity.pdbx_description
1 polymer ?
#
loop_
_entity_poly.entity_id
_entity_poly.type
_entity_poly.pdbx_seq_one_letter_code
_entity_poly.pdbx_strand_id
1 'polypeptide(L)'
;MQLWQSDIREARLLALCTAEPKRLTAEEARSWANDFNSWEIVDCAADLFVGARLDELISEFAADEREFVRRAAFAMISATAVHRKNEGDLAILAWLPLIQAHSGDSRNFVRKAVNWALRSIGKRNRGCHGPALRLAKLLAESSDKTARWIGRDAVRELSGEKLMARLK
;
A
#
# COMPACT_ATOMS: atom_id res chain seq x y z
N MET A 1 16.26 18.50 -3.76
CA MET A 1 16.40 18.74 -2.30
C MET A 1 15.75 20.03 -1.81
N GLN A 2 15.96 21.18 -2.45
CA GLN A 2 15.44 22.47 -1.95
C GLN A 2 13.91 22.49 -1.72
N LEU A 3 13.12 21.94 -2.64
CA LEU A 3 11.66 21.87 -2.48
C LEU A 3 11.25 21.03 -1.26
N TRP A 4 11.87 19.86 -1.06
CA TRP A 4 11.56 18.97 0.06
C TRP A 4 11.89 19.60 1.41
N GLN A 5 13.05 20.25 1.49
CA GLN A 5 13.58 20.90 2.70
C GLN A 5 12.83 22.16 3.11
N SER A 6 11.96 22.71 2.25
CA SER A 6 11.20 23.92 2.57
C SER A 6 10.15 23.73 3.67
N ASP A 7 9.83 22.47 4.03
CA ASP A 7 8.76 22.08 4.95
C ASP A 7 7.35 22.56 4.56
N ILE A 8 7.19 23.10 3.34
CA ILE A 8 5.91 23.48 2.77
C ILE A 8 5.29 22.24 2.11
N ARG A 9 4.08 21.86 2.53
CA ARG A 9 3.36 20.67 2.03
C ARG A 9 3.31 20.62 0.50
N GLU A 10 2.90 21.71 -0.13
CA GLU A 10 2.77 21.82 -1.59
C GLU A 10 4.12 21.70 -2.30
N ALA A 11 5.18 22.24 -1.71
CA ALA A 11 6.53 22.12 -2.25
C ALA A 11 7.05 20.67 -2.14
N ARG A 12 6.74 19.95 -1.04
CA ARG A 12 7.04 18.51 -0.91
C ARG A 12 6.27 17.68 -1.93
N LEU A 13 4.98 17.95 -2.14
CA LEU A 13 4.20 17.29 -3.19
C LEU A 13 4.79 17.57 -4.58
N LEU A 14 5.17 18.82 -4.87
CA LEU A 14 5.83 19.17 -6.12
C LEU A 14 7.17 18.44 -6.28
N ALA A 15 7.95 18.31 -5.20
CA ALA A 15 9.20 17.54 -5.21
C ALA A 15 8.94 16.07 -5.58
N LEU A 16 7.91 15.42 -5.02
CA LEU A 16 7.54 14.04 -5.38
C LEU A 16 7.09 13.92 -6.84
N CYS A 17 6.24 14.85 -7.31
CA CYS A 17 5.73 14.86 -8.68
C CYS A 17 6.80 15.11 -9.75
N THR A 18 7.89 15.80 -9.39
CA THR A 18 8.96 16.18 -10.32
C THR A 18 10.23 15.34 -10.16
N ALA A 19 10.30 14.48 -9.14
CA ALA A 19 11.43 13.59 -8.93
C ALA A 19 11.55 12.59 -10.09
N GLU A 20 12.79 12.28 -10.47
CA GLU A 20 13.09 11.26 -11.47
C GLU A 20 13.20 9.88 -10.79
N PRO A 21 12.27 8.93 -11.00
CA PRO A 21 12.26 7.67 -10.25
C PRO A 21 13.55 6.87 -10.41
N LYS A 22 14.18 6.92 -11.60
CA LYS A 22 15.43 6.20 -11.91
C LYS A 22 16.66 6.72 -11.16
N ARG A 23 16.57 7.91 -10.55
CA ARG A 23 17.67 8.54 -9.82
C ARG A 23 17.47 8.49 -8.31
N LEU A 24 16.29 8.02 -7.86
CA LEU A 24 15.96 7.94 -6.46
C LEU A 24 16.63 6.73 -5.82
N THR A 25 17.39 6.96 -4.76
CA THR A 25 18.03 5.92 -3.96
C THR A 25 17.15 5.47 -2.79
N ALA A 26 17.44 4.29 -2.24
CA ALA A 26 16.78 3.80 -1.03
C ALA A 26 17.08 4.72 0.17
N GLU A 27 18.30 5.25 0.27
CA GLU A 27 18.71 6.19 1.31
C GLU A 27 17.93 7.51 1.25
N GLU A 28 17.72 8.06 0.05
CA GLU A 28 16.89 9.26 -0.14
C GLU A 28 15.43 8.98 0.21
N ALA A 29 14.88 7.84 -0.21
CA ALA A 29 13.52 7.44 0.13
C ALA A 29 13.31 7.29 1.65
N ARG A 30 14.28 6.69 2.36
CA ARG A 30 14.27 6.64 3.84
C ARG A 30 14.35 8.03 4.45
N SER A 31 15.20 8.91 3.91
CA SER A 31 15.27 10.29 4.38
C SER A 31 13.93 11.00 4.23
N TRP A 32 13.22 10.81 3.13
CA TRP A 32 11.90 11.41 2.92
C TRP A 32 10.84 10.78 3.83
N ALA A 33 10.91 9.47 4.07
CA ALA A 33 10.00 8.79 4.99
C ALA A 33 10.05 9.35 6.42
N ASN A 34 11.22 9.86 6.87
CA ASN A 34 11.34 10.52 8.17
C ASN A 34 10.46 11.77 8.31
N ASP A 35 10.12 12.42 7.19
CA ASP A 35 9.37 13.67 7.16
C ASP A 35 7.87 13.45 6.88
N PHE A 36 7.42 12.20 6.75
CA PHE A 36 6.02 11.90 6.44
C PHE A 36 5.08 12.32 7.59
N ASN A 37 4.16 13.24 7.27
CA ASN A 37 3.22 13.83 8.22
C ASN A 37 1.76 13.90 7.70
N SER A 38 1.50 13.41 6.49
CA SER A 38 0.16 13.39 5.88
C SER A 38 0.01 12.23 4.91
N TRP A 39 -1.23 11.76 4.76
CA TRP A 39 -1.55 10.66 3.86
C TRP A 39 -1.29 11.00 2.38
N GLU A 40 -1.44 12.26 1.97
CA GLU A 40 -1.23 12.70 0.58
C GLU A 40 0.24 12.65 0.18
N ILE A 41 1.14 13.08 1.07
CA ILE A 41 2.59 12.97 0.86
C ILE A 41 2.96 11.49 0.76
N VAL A 42 2.44 10.66 1.67
CA VAL A 42 2.72 9.21 1.66
C VAL A 42 2.27 8.55 0.37
N ASP A 43 1.02 8.79 -0.05
CA ASP A 43 0.45 8.11 -1.21
C ASP A 43 1.17 8.56 -2.51
N CYS A 44 1.54 9.84 -2.62
CA CYS A 44 2.35 10.34 -3.74
C CYS A 44 3.78 9.76 -3.73
N ALA A 45 4.40 9.65 -2.54
CA ALA A 45 5.72 9.05 -2.41
C ALA A 45 5.71 7.54 -2.72
N ALA A 46 4.64 6.84 -2.35
CA ALA A 46 4.49 5.41 -2.64
C ALA A 46 4.50 5.14 -4.15
N ASP A 47 3.79 5.93 -4.95
CA ASP A 47 3.79 5.81 -6.42
C ASP A 47 5.20 6.04 -6.98
N LEU A 48 5.91 7.05 -6.49
CA LEU A 48 7.29 7.33 -6.88
C LEU A 48 8.24 6.17 -6.51
N PHE A 49 8.17 5.66 -5.28
CA PHE A 49 9.03 4.58 -4.80
C PHE A 49 8.79 3.28 -5.58
N VAL A 50 7.52 3.00 -5.94
CA VAL A 50 7.16 1.89 -6.83
C VAL A 50 7.71 2.11 -8.25
N GLY A 51 7.66 3.34 -8.76
CA GLY A 51 8.31 3.71 -10.03
C GLY A 51 9.84 3.53 -10.01
N ALA A 52 10.46 3.77 -8.85
CA ALA A 52 11.89 3.63 -8.60
C ALA A 52 12.35 2.20 -8.30
N ARG A 53 11.42 1.22 -8.20
CA ARG A 53 11.70 -0.20 -7.89
C ARG A 53 12.29 -0.43 -6.48
N LEU A 54 11.89 0.39 -5.50
CA LEU A 54 12.35 0.30 -4.10
C LEU A 54 11.48 -0.63 -3.24
N ASP A 55 11.15 -1.81 -3.76
CA ASP A 55 10.22 -2.75 -3.10
C ASP A 55 10.76 -3.33 -1.80
N GLU A 56 12.08 -3.38 -1.67
CA GLU A 56 12.79 -3.82 -0.47
C GLU A 56 12.41 -2.99 0.77
N LEU A 57 12.00 -1.73 0.58
CA LEU A 57 11.60 -0.84 1.67
C LEU A 57 10.23 -1.19 2.25
N ILE A 58 9.39 -1.99 1.57
CA ILE A 58 8.04 -2.33 2.04
C ILE A 58 8.09 -3.02 3.40
N SER A 59 9.00 -3.99 3.56
CA SER A 59 9.14 -4.74 4.83
C SER A 59 9.69 -3.85 5.94
N GLU A 60 10.66 -2.99 5.61
CA GLU A 60 11.24 -2.01 6.54
C GLU A 60 10.17 -1.05 7.05
N PHE A 61 9.40 -0.45 6.14
CA PHE A 61 8.36 0.50 6.47
C PHE A 61 7.19 -0.14 7.24
N ALA A 62 6.82 -1.39 6.93
CA ALA A 62 5.75 -2.07 7.65
C ALA A 62 6.12 -2.32 9.12
N ALA A 63 7.39 -2.61 9.40
CA ALA A 63 7.91 -2.80 10.75
C ALA A 63 8.05 -1.50 11.54
N ASP A 64 8.07 -0.33 10.88
CA ASP A 64 8.20 0.96 11.55
C ASP A 64 6.96 1.29 12.41
N GLU A 65 7.17 1.84 13.60
CA GLU A 65 6.11 2.23 14.52
C GLU A 65 5.49 3.59 14.19
N ARG A 66 6.11 4.42 13.35
CA ARG A 66 5.54 5.71 12.92
C ARG A 66 4.37 5.48 11.96
N GLU A 67 3.23 6.10 12.23
CA GLU A 67 1.96 5.84 11.52
C GLU A 67 2.10 6.00 10.00
N PHE A 68 2.71 7.10 9.55
CA PHE A 68 2.81 7.40 8.13
C PHE A 68 3.89 6.61 7.41
N VAL A 69 4.97 6.21 8.09
CA VAL A 69 5.97 5.29 7.54
C VAL A 69 5.33 3.92 7.35
N ARG A 70 4.61 3.40 8.36
CA ARG A 70 3.85 2.16 8.21
C ARG A 70 2.79 2.23 7.13
N ARG A 71 2.06 3.35 7.01
CA ARG A 71 1.12 3.58 5.91
C ARG A 71 1.80 3.42 4.56
N ALA A 72 3.02 3.94 4.39
CA ALA A 72 3.76 3.92 3.14
C ALA A 72 3.96 2.49 2.61
N ALA A 73 4.28 1.52 3.48
CA ALA A 73 4.40 0.13 3.09
C ALA A 73 3.14 -0.40 2.35
N PHE A 74 1.96 -0.16 2.92
CA PHE A 74 0.71 -0.64 2.35
C PHE A 74 0.24 0.18 1.16
N ALA A 75 0.55 1.49 1.12
CA ALA A 75 0.36 2.31 -0.06
C ALA A 75 1.23 1.80 -1.23
N MET A 76 2.50 1.43 -0.99
CA MET A 76 3.40 0.86 -1.99
C MET A 76 2.91 -0.50 -2.51
N ILE A 77 2.37 -1.36 -1.64
CA ILE A 77 1.75 -2.64 -2.07
C ILE A 77 0.54 -2.36 -2.99
N SER A 78 -0.32 -1.42 -2.60
CA SER A 78 -1.47 -1.02 -3.40
C SER A 78 -1.06 -0.47 -4.77
N ALA A 79 -0.12 0.47 -4.79
CA ALA A 79 0.43 1.08 -6.01
C ALA A 79 1.07 0.01 -6.92
N THR A 80 1.84 -0.92 -6.35
CA THR A 80 2.43 -2.03 -7.13
C THR A 80 1.36 -2.91 -7.77
N ALA A 81 0.32 -3.28 -7.02
CA ALA A 81 -0.78 -4.10 -7.53
C ALA A 81 -1.54 -3.41 -8.69
N VAL A 82 -1.65 -2.07 -8.67
CA VAL A 82 -2.34 -1.27 -9.70
C VAL A 82 -1.45 -0.98 -10.92
N HIS A 83 -0.21 -0.55 -10.72
CA HIS A 83 0.62 0.01 -11.77
C HIS A 83 1.49 -1.03 -12.49
N ARG A 84 2.03 -2.03 -11.78
CA ARG A 84 2.96 -3.00 -12.37
C ARG A 84 2.22 -4.19 -12.99
N LYS A 85 1.49 -3.97 -14.10
CA LYS A 85 0.63 -5.00 -14.74
C LYS A 85 1.36 -6.26 -15.23
N ASN A 86 2.67 -6.15 -15.47
CA ASN A 86 3.49 -7.27 -15.95
C ASN A 86 4.17 -8.06 -14.82
N GLU A 87 4.05 -7.58 -13.57
CA GLU A 87 4.60 -8.29 -12.41
C GLU A 87 3.86 -9.62 -12.19
N GLY A 88 4.60 -10.68 -11.89
CA GLY A 88 4.02 -12.00 -11.68
C GLY A 88 3.11 -12.04 -10.46
N ASP A 89 2.00 -12.80 -10.53
CA ASP A 89 1.02 -12.88 -9.44
C ASP A 89 1.65 -13.32 -8.12
N LEU A 90 2.62 -14.25 -8.16
CA LEU A 90 3.31 -14.73 -6.96
C LEU A 90 4.06 -13.61 -6.23
N ALA A 91 4.67 -12.66 -6.95
CA ALA A 91 5.37 -11.54 -6.34
C ALA A 91 4.40 -10.60 -5.61
N ILE A 92 3.22 -10.36 -6.20
CA ILE A 92 2.16 -9.56 -5.57
C ILE A 92 1.57 -10.29 -4.35
N LEU A 93 1.33 -11.59 -4.48
CA LEU A 93 0.73 -12.42 -3.43
C LEU A 93 1.65 -12.62 -2.22
N ALA A 94 2.97 -12.48 -2.41
CA ALA A 94 3.96 -12.56 -1.33
C ALA A 94 3.74 -11.52 -0.21
N TRP A 95 2.99 -10.43 -0.47
CA TRP A 95 2.65 -9.43 0.55
C TRP A 95 1.36 -9.72 1.33
N LEU A 96 0.57 -10.74 0.98
CA LEU A 96 -0.63 -11.10 1.74
C LEU A 96 -0.35 -11.45 3.21
N PRO A 97 0.72 -12.21 3.56
CA PRO A 97 1.08 -12.44 4.96
C PRO A 97 1.38 -11.15 5.73
N LEU A 98 2.03 -10.17 5.08
CA LEU A 98 2.34 -8.88 5.69
C LEU A 98 1.06 -8.06 5.95
N ILE A 99 0.14 -8.04 4.97
CA ILE A 99 -1.19 -7.44 5.15
C ILE A 99 -1.93 -8.08 6.33
N GLN A 100 -1.93 -9.41 6.42
CA GLN A 100 -2.56 -10.13 7.51
C GLN A 100 -1.95 -9.75 8.87
N ALA A 101 -0.61 -9.75 8.97
CA ALA A 101 0.11 -9.43 10.21
C ALA A 101 -0.21 -8.03 10.76
N HIS A 102 -0.44 -7.06 9.89
CA HIS A 102 -0.75 -5.68 10.28
C HIS A 102 -2.23 -5.32 10.23
N SER A 103 -3.13 -6.28 10.00
CA SER A 103 -4.59 -6.03 9.96
C SER A 103 -5.19 -5.64 11.32
N GLY A 104 -4.46 -5.82 12.42
CA GLY A 104 -4.89 -5.38 13.75
C GLY A 104 -4.59 -3.91 14.08
N ASP A 105 -3.82 -3.19 13.24
CA ASP A 105 -3.39 -1.83 13.53
C ASP A 105 -4.57 -0.85 13.47
N SER A 106 -5.05 -0.38 14.63
CA SER A 106 -6.26 0.45 14.71
C SER A 106 -6.09 1.89 14.22
N ARG A 107 -4.87 2.34 13.93
CA ARG A 107 -4.61 3.72 13.50
C ARG A 107 -5.23 3.97 12.14
N ASN A 108 -5.94 5.09 12.01
CA ASN A 108 -6.87 5.28 10.91
C ASN A 108 -6.18 5.29 9.55
N PHE A 109 -4.99 5.87 9.44
CA PHE A 109 -4.28 5.92 8.19
C PHE A 109 -3.64 4.59 7.83
N VAL A 110 -3.20 3.80 8.83
CA VAL A 110 -2.65 2.45 8.60
C VAL A 110 -3.76 1.48 8.19
N ARG A 111 -4.83 1.32 8.97
CA ARG A 111 -5.91 0.35 8.66
C ARG A 111 -6.54 0.60 7.28
N LYS A 112 -6.67 1.87 6.88
CA LYS A 112 -7.19 2.24 5.56
C LYS A 112 -6.24 1.81 4.45
N ALA A 113 -4.93 1.97 4.64
CA ALA A 113 -3.93 1.53 3.68
C ALA A 113 -3.84 -0.01 3.61
N VAL A 114 -3.91 -0.72 4.74
CA VAL A 114 -3.97 -2.20 4.78
C VAL A 114 -5.19 -2.73 4.02
N ASN A 115 -6.38 -2.17 4.27
CA ASN A 115 -7.59 -2.51 3.52
C ASN A 115 -7.43 -2.22 2.02
N TRP A 116 -6.89 -1.04 1.69
CA TRP A 116 -6.70 -0.63 0.31
C TRP A 116 -5.74 -1.58 -0.42
N ALA A 117 -4.61 -1.95 0.18
CA ALA A 117 -3.66 -2.92 -0.35
C ALA A 117 -4.34 -4.27 -0.64
N LEU A 118 -5.09 -4.82 0.32
CA LEU A 118 -5.81 -6.09 0.15
C LEU A 118 -6.78 -6.05 -1.03
N ARG A 119 -7.57 -4.97 -1.12
CA ARG A 119 -8.53 -4.74 -2.21
C ARG A 119 -7.82 -4.57 -3.55
N SER A 120 -6.71 -3.83 -3.60
CA SER A 120 -5.95 -3.61 -4.83
C SER A 120 -5.36 -4.91 -5.38
N ILE A 121 -4.79 -5.77 -4.51
CA ILE A 121 -4.36 -7.12 -4.90
C ILE A 121 -5.54 -7.92 -5.47
N GLY A 122 -6.66 -7.98 -4.74
CA GLY A 122 -7.81 -8.79 -5.16
C GLY A 122 -8.52 -8.31 -6.43
N LYS A 123 -8.34 -7.04 -6.83
CA LYS A 123 -8.90 -6.48 -8.07
C LYS A 123 -8.00 -6.60 -9.28
N ARG A 124 -6.75 -6.98 -9.09
CA ARG A 124 -5.71 -6.95 -10.12
C ARG A 124 -6.05 -7.85 -11.30
N ASN A 125 -6.28 -9.13 -11.02
CA ASN A 125 -6.58 -10.18 -12.00
C ASN A 125 -7.13 -11.43 -11.29
N ARG A 126 -7.55 -12.44 -12.06
CA ARG A 126 -8.11 -13.69 -11.50
C ARG A 126 -7.16 -14.46 -10.58
N GLY A 127 -5.86 -14.50 -10.90
CA GLY A 127 -4.85 -15.21 -10.11
C GLY A 127 -4.68 -14.62 -8.70
N CYS A 128 -4.71 -13.29 -8.59
CA CYS A 128 -4.63 -12.59 -7.32
C CYS A 128 -5.97 -12.53 -6.56
N HIS A 129 -7.08 -12.57 -7.29
CA HIS A 129 -8.42 -12.42 -6.72
C HIS A 129 -8.75 -13.47 -5.67
N GLY A 130 -8.59 -14.75 -6.00
CA GLY A 130 -8.93 -15.87 -5.11
C GLY A 130 -8.20 -15.82 -3.77
N PRO A 131 -6.86 -15.73 -3.74
CA PRO A 131 -6.08 -15.58 -2.50
C PRO A 131 -6.47 -14.35 -1.68
N ALA A 132 -6.65 -13.18 -2.31
CA ALA A 132 -7.04 -11.97 -1.59
C ALA A 132 -8.45 -12.09 -0.98
N LEU A 133 -9.41 -12.66 -1.70
CA LEU A 133 -10.76 -12.90 -1.17
C LEU A 133 -10.74 -13.90 -0.01
N ARG A 134 -9.90 -14.93 -0.07
CA ARG A 134 -9.73 -15.87 1.05
C ARG A 134 -9.20 -15.16 2.30
N LEU A 135 -8.16 -14.32 2.16
CA LEU A 135 -7.67 -13.53 3.29
C LEU A 135 -8.73 -12.56 3.81
N ALA A 136 -9.46 -11.88 2.92
CA ALA A 136 -10.54 -10.98 3.32
C ALA A 136 -11.63 -11.70 4.16
N LYS A 137 -12.02 -12.92 3.76
CA LYS A 137 -12.97 -13.75 4.53
C LYS A 137 -12.42 -14.14 5.90
N LEU A 138 -11.17 -14.59 5.96
CA LEU A 138 -10.49 -14.89 7.23
C LEU A 138 -10.48 -13.68 8.18
N LEU A 139 -10.11 -12.51 7.67
CA LEU A 139 -10.11 -11.28 8.46
C LEU A 139 -11.52 -10.90 8.93
N ALA A 140 -12.55 -11.11 8.10
CA ALA A 140 -13.94 -10.80 8.43
C ALA A 140 -14.51 -11.61 9.61
N GLU A 141 -13.90 -12.75 9.92
CA GLU A 141 -14.23 -13.63 11.05
C GLU A 141 -13.34 -13.36 12.29
N SER A 142 -12.34 -12.50 12.18
CA SER A 142 -11.44 -12.16 13.28
C SER A 142 -12.18 -11.61 14.49
N SER A 143 -11.67 -11.89 15.70
CA SER A 143 -12.12 -11.28 16.96
C SER A 143 -11.66 -9.81 17.08
N ASP A 144 -10.56 -9.43 16.43
CA ASP A 144 -10.09 -8.04 16.37
C ASP A 144 -11.03 -7.17 15.51
N LYS A 145 -11.44 -6.03 16.06
CA LYS A 145 -12.41 -5.14 15.41
C LYS A 145 -11.87 -4.49 14.14
N THR A 146 -10.57 -4.21 14.07
CA THR A 146 -9.94 -3.55 12.94
C THR A 146 -9.78 -4.54 11.79
N ALA A 147 -9.22 -5.72 12.08
CA ALA A 147 -9.09 -6.82 11.13
C ALA A 147 -10.46 -7.20 10.55
N ARG A 148 -11.47 -7.33 11.41
CA ARG A 148 -12.85 -7.62 11.00
C ARG A 148 -13.45 -6.54 10.10
N TRP A 149 -13.18 -5.27 10.38
CA TRP A 149 -13.62 -4.17 9.52
C TRP A 149 -12.95 -4.23 8.14
N ILE A 150 -11.63 -4.44 8.10
CA ILE A 150 -10.86 -4.61 6.86
C ILE A 150 -11.43 -5.78 6.03
N GLY A 151 -11.58 -6.94 6.66
CA GLY A 151 -12.07 -8.15 6.01
C GLY A 151 -13.48 -7.97 5.44
N ARG A 152 -14.43 -7.46 6.23
CA ARG A 152 -15.82 -7.25 5.77
C ARG A 152 -15.90 -6.27 4.61
N ASP A 153 -15.15 -5.17 4.67
CA ASP A 153 -15.12 -4.19 3.59
C ASP A 153 -14.51 -4.77 2.29
N ALA A 154 -13.38 -5.47 2.42
CA ALA A 154 -12.73 -6.15 1.30
C ALA A 154 -13.62 -7.24 0.69
N VAL A 155 -14.29 -8.08 1.50
CA VAL A 155 -15.23 -9.11 1.00
C VAL A 155 -16.36 -8.48 0.21
N ARG A 156 -16.98 -7.41 0.72
CA ARG A 156 -18.07 -6.70 0.04
C ARG A 156 -17.65 -6.22 -1.34
N GLU A 157 -16.45 -5.64 -1.43
CA GLU A 157 -15.95 -5.11 -2.69
C GLU A 157 -15.50 -6.20 -3.67
N LEU A 158 -14.76 -7.18 -3.15
CA LEU A 158 -14.20 -8.26 -3.94
C LEU A 158 -15.27 -9.25 -4.43
N SER A 159 -16.43 -9.34 -3.77
CA SER A 159 -17.53 -10.21 -4.21
C SER A 159 -18.50 -9.52 -5.18
N GLY A 160 -18.24 -8.26 -5.57
CA GLY A 160 -19.15 -7.50 -6.42
C GLY A 160 -19.22 -8.03 -7.85
N GLU A 161 -20.43 -8.21 -8.39
CA GLU A 161 -20.67 -8.75 -9.75
C GLU A 161 -19.94 -7.96 -10.84
N LYS A 162 -19.93 -6.62 -10.77
CA LYS A 162 -19.22 -5.75 -11.71
C LYS A 162 -17.72 -6.01 -11.73
N LEU A 163 -17.13 -6.33 -10.58
CA LEU A 163 -15.71 -6.70 -10.52
C LEU A 163 -15.49 -8.07 -11.16
N MET A 164 -16.35 -9.05 -10.83
CA MET A 164 -16.24 -10.42 -11.38
C MET A 164 -16.33 -10.43 -12.90
N ALA A 165 -17.24 -9.63 -13.46
CA ALA A 165 -17.42 -9.52 -14.90
C ALA A 165 -16.20 -8.95 -15.64
N ARG A 166 -15.40 -8.08 -14.99
CA ARG A 166 -14.24 -7.40 -15.63
C ARG A 166 -12.88 -8.01 -15.28
N LEU A 167 -12.82 -8.93 -14.32
CA LEU A 167 -11.57 -9.60 -13.94
C LEU A 167 -11.09 -10.51 -15.07
N LYS A 168 -9.96 -10.12 -15.65
CA LYS A 168 -9.22 -10.90 -16.64
C LYS A 168 -8.32 -11.91 -15.94
#